data_AF-A0A378Q307-F1
#
_entry.id   AF-A0A378Q307-F1
#
_cell.length_a   1.000
_cell.length_b   1.000
_cell.length_c   1.000
_cell.angle_alpha   90.00
_cell.angle_beta   90.00
_cell.angle_gamma   90.00
#
_symmetry.space_group_name_H-M   'P 1'
#
loop_
_entity.id
_entity.type
_entity.pdbx_description
1 polymer ?
#
loop_
_entity_poly.entity_id
_entity_poly.type
_entity_poly.pdbx_seq_one_letter_code
_entity_poly.pdbx_strand_id
1 'polypeptide(L)'
;MDDMVQNVKDDGSTRRWRTRLVVAVLALMAAGQANAAVTGLGTFNTPTKTGDTWTGTFKTDNGVTGSYKLTLIRINGYNGATVTGSSNGLEIKNNGDSSIHFDRFSYRLDVTPDAAFTNIPLTVKLTQTGNTQGGNSEVAKQTLSYTQGPAAISVSAKLTSNPKVTPEYNAMGDYFMATYRGVSNNYHQITSNNTSITLEQIRYDDSNNSKLYFFRFPDLNVYGNPTVGATNQAIQISTKQTALTFKNQREHWGVLPPSSVTNGYNIDDYFKDRSTLNANTYQAMPAGTNISSGGSYVSYGMHNSQSSYIIDIINPASVTIDYQAIMNGSSQSSGNTVGETVNEWITFGITSPAPFYSISGKVYHDANANGTLDSGETGLGGVTVKLTDCNGTTKNTTTTASDGSYSFNLGTSLPSTALCVVEPNNLPNYLFDTTPNTIKLALSNTQYSYPNNNFGDSTISPLTLNKYQAANDCNITNLTTLTYSKQPISLTKEQRGQCIAYRIEAVNTGSTALTNVVINDPLMNDAQRVNKLYTQSAQPTLCGSDNTSSSTCDTKKASYNTDEQGVTTITTSGFGLPGSGNNKSANLYFNTKYQIK
;
A
#
# COMPACT_ATOMS: atom_id res chain seq x y z
N MET A 1 -22.88 40.23 25.75
CA MET A 1 -24.34 40.16 25.93
C MET A 1 -24.54 39.55 27.29
N ASP A 2 -24.18 40.26 28.37
CA ASP A 2 -24.77 41.52 28.86
C ASP A 2 -26.28 41.45 28.95
N ASP A 3 -26.78 41.88 30.12
CA ASP A 3 -28.14 41.82 30.67
C ASP A 3 -28.54 40.45 31.27
N MET A 4 -28.92 40.28 32.53
CA MET A 4 -29.50 41.19 33.52
C MET A 4 -29.21 40.68 34.95
N VAL A 5 -28.81 41.57 35.85
CA VAL A 5 -28.96 41.38 37.29
C VAL A 5 -30.24 42.12 37.71
N GLN A 6 -31.26 41.41 38.18
CA GLN A 6 -32.25 42.01 39.08
C GLN A 6 -32.65 41.07 40.22
N ASN A 7 -32.77 41.70 41.37
CA ASN A 7 -33.07 41.20 42.70
C ASN A 7 -34.31 40.29 42.77
N VAL A 8 -34.17 39.15 43.45
CA VAL A 8 -35.21 38.65 44.37
C VAL A 8 -34.52 38.19 45.65
N LYS A 9 -34.78 38.92 46.74
CA LYS A 9 -34.53 38.49 48.12
C LYS A 9 -35.66 37.56 48.57
N ASP A 10 -35.26 36.50 49.27
CA ASP A 10 -35.97 35.70 50.28
C ASP A 10 -37.36 35.12 49.95
N ASP A 11 -37.44 33.80 49.74
CA ASP A 11 -37.79 32.85 50.80
C ASP A 11 -37.36 31.40 50.43
N GLY A 12 -37.23 30.49 51.40
CA GLY A 12 -37.16 29.04 51.15
C GLY A 12 -35.77 28.36 51.18
N SER A 13 -35.03 28.46 52.29
CA SER A 13 -33.69 27.86 52.48
C SER A 13 -33.63 26.33 52.67
N THR A 14 -34.70 25.56 52.38
CA THR A 14 -34.67 24.09 52.44
C THR A 14 -34.57 23.39 51.07
N ARG A 15 -34.62 24.12 49.95
CA ARG A 15 -34.41 23.55 48.60
C ARG A 15 -33.01 23.73 48.01
N ARG A 16 -32.19 24.66 48.52
CA ARG A 16 -30.87 24.98 47.93
C ARG A 16 -29.72 24.04 48.32
N TRP A 17 -29.88 23.22 49.36
CA TRP A 17 -28.87 22.21 49.73
C TRP A 17 -28.92 20.96 48.86
N ARG A 18 -30.08 20.61 48.27
CA ARG A 18 -30.18 19.46 47.37
C ARG A 18 -29.68 19.78 45.96
N THR A 19 -29.92 20.98 45.44
CA THR A 19 -29.49 21.31 44.06
C THR A 19 -27.99 21.60 43.95
N ARG A 20 -27.34 22.17 44.98
CA ARG A 20 -25.88 22.38 44.96
C ARG A 20 -25.09 21.11 45.25
N LEU A 21 -25.63 20.19 46.07
CA LEU A 21 -25.04 18.85 46.21
C LEU A 21 -25.21 18.03 44.93
N VAL A 22 -26.37 18.11 44.26
CA VAL A 22 -26.61 17.41 42.99
C VAL A 22 -25.76 17.98 41.86
N VAL A 23 -25.54 19.30 41.76
CA VAL A 23 -24.68 19.88 40.70
C VAL A 23 -23.18 19.69 41.00
N ALA A 24 -22.74 19.71 42.26
CA ALA A 24 -21.36 19.37 42.61
C ALA A 24 -21.09 17.86 42.47
N VAL A 25 -22.05 16.99 42.79
CA VAL A 25 -21.97 15.54 42.58
C VAL A 25 -22.07 15.18 41.10
N LEU A 26 -22.90 15.86 40.29
CA LEU A 26 -22.92 15.67 38.83
C LEU A 26 -21.69 16.27 38.12
N ALA A 27 -21.09 17.35 38.63
CA ALA A 27 -19.84 17.88 38.08
C ALA A 27 -18.61 17.06 38.49
N LEU A 28 -18.61 16.43 39.67
CA LEU A 28 -17.59 15.45 40.07
C LEU A 28 -17.80 14.07 39.42
N MET A 29 -19.03 13.70 39.05
CA MET A 29 -19.31 12.51 38.22
C MET A 29 -19.14 12.75 36.71
N ALA A 30 -18.94 14.00 36.28
CA ALA A 30 -18.66 14.37 34.89
C ALA A 30 -17.19 14.75 34.65
N ALA A 31 -16.29 14.43 35.60
CA ALA A 31 -14.90 14.17 35.24
C ALA A 31 -14.85 12.82 34.52
N GLY A 32 -15.42 12.78 33.30
CA GLY A 32 -15.25 11.66 32.38
C GLY A 32 -13.75 11.45 32.22
N GLN A 33 -13.28 10.28 32.64
CA GLN A 33 -11.87 9.92 32.52
C GLN A 33 -11.45 10.14 31.08
N ALA A 34 -10.48 11.02 30.88
CA ALA A 34 -9.92 11.26 29.56
C ALA A 34 -9.21 9.97 29.15
N ASN A 35 -9.88 9.18 28.31
CA ASN A 35 -9.27 8.11 27.54
C ASN A 35 -7.99 8.71 26.93
N ALA A 36 -6.85 8.04 27.07
CA ALA A 36 -5.76 8.32 26.15
C ALA A 36 -6.23 7.89 24.77
N ALA A 37 -6.78 8.84 24.03
CA ALA A 37 -7.20 8.63 22.66
C ALA A 37 -5.93 8.50 21.84
N VAL A 38 -5.41 7.28 21.72
CA VAL A 38 -4.44 7.00 20.67
C VAL A 38 -5.19 7.22 19.36
N THR A 39 -4.80 8.30 18.67
CA THR A 39 -5.41 8.71 17.40
C THR A 39 -4.64 8.10 16.23
N GLY A 40 -5.30 8.09 15.07
CA GLY A 40 -4.76 7.47 13.87
C GLY A 40 -4.53 5.98 14.08
N LEU A 41 -5.60 5.27 14.42
CA LEU A 41 -5.66 3.80 14.42
C LEU A 41 -6.30 3.28 13.12
N GLY A 42 -6.65 4.18 12.19
CA GLY A 42 -7.39 3.84 10.99
C GLY A 42 -8.83 3.42 11.28
N THR A 43 -9.56 3.16 10.21
CA THR A 43 -10.95 2.71 10.23
C THR A 43 -11.04 1.22 9.96
N PHE A 44 -11.79 0.49 10.77
CA PHE A 44 -12.14 -0.91 10.55
C PHE A 44 -13.65 -1.00 10.33
N ASN A 45 -14.06 -1.81 9.36
CA ASN A 45 -15.48 -2.07 9.16
C ASN A 45 -16.05 -2.96 10.26
N THR A 46 -17.38 -3.00 10.38
CA THR A 46 -18.06 -3.96 11.26
C THR A 46 -17.64 -5.39 10.87
N PRO A 47 -17.02 -6.16 11.77
CA PRO A 47 -16.53 -7.49 11.46
C PRO A 47 -17.66 -8.47 11.21
N THR A 48 -17.43 -9.41 10.30
CA THR A 48 -18.25 -10.62 10.17
C THR A 48 -17.67 -11.71 11.07
N LYS A 49 -18.48 -12.28 11.97
CA LYS A 49 -18.06 -13.37 12.86
C LYS A 49 -18.44 -14.73 12.27
N THR A 50 -17.51 -15.69 12.29
CA THR A 50 -17.75 -17.10 11.96
C THR A 50 -16.96 -17.97 12.94
N GLY A 51 -17.66 -18.67 13.83
CA GLY A 51 -17.04 -19.35 14.96
C GLY A 51 -16.23 -18.38 15.83
N ASP A 52 -14.98 -18.72 16.10
CA ASP A 52 -14.02 -17.92 16.88
C ASP A 52 -13.20 -16.95 16.02
N THR A 53 -13.65 -16.66 14.80
CA THR A 53 -12.95 -15.77 13.86
C THR A 53 -13.82 -14.58 13.47
N TRP A 54 -13.20 -13.40 13.42
CA TRP A 54 -13.75 -12.16 12.88
C TRP A 54 -12.93 -11.73 11.68
N THR A 55 -13.61 -11.49 10.56
CA THR A 55 -12.99 -10.99 9.33
C THR A 55 -13.59 -9.67 8.90
N GLY A 56 -12.78 -8.83 8.30
CA GLY A 56 -13.25 -7.57 7.74
C GLY A 56 -12.18 -6.87 6.91
N THR A 57 -12.42 -5.60 6.66
CA THR A 57 -11.51 -4.70 5.94
C THR A 57 -11.13 -3.52 6.81
N PHE A 58 -9.94 -2.98 6.56
CA PHE A 58 -9.47 -1.75 7.17
C PHE A 58 -9.20 -0.70 6.10
N LYS A 59 -9.20 0.57 6.53
CA LYS A 59 -8.78 1.72 5.76
C LYS A 59 -7.98 2.64 6.68
N THR A 60 -6.72 2.88 6.36
CA THR A 60 -5.89 3.86 7.05
C THR A 60 -6.39 5.28 6.79
N ASP A 61 -6.04 6.25 7.64
CA ASP A 61 -6.41 7.68 7.45
C ASP A 61 -5.94 8.23 6.09
N ASN A 62 -4.88 7.62 5.56
CA ASN A 62 -4.25 7.94 4.30
C ASN A 62 -4.79 7.14 3.11
N GLY A 63 -5.86 6.36 3.29
CA GLY A 63 -6.57 5.72 2.19
C GLY A 63 -6.05 4.36 1.76
N VAL A 64 -4.95 3.85 2.33
CA VAL A 64 -4.54 2.45 2.14
C VAL A 64 -5.59 1.52 2.73
N THR A 65 -6.04 0.54 1.95
CA THR A 65 -7.02 -0.48 2.35
C THR A 65 -6.42 -1.88 2.37
N GLY A 66 -7.09 -2.78 3.07
CA GLY A 66 -6.75 -4.18 3.12
C GLY A 66 -7.76 -5.00 3.90
N SER A 67 -7.42 -6.27 4.13
CA SER A 67 -8.21 -7.21 4.90
C SER A 67 -7.54 -7.57 6.22
N TYR A 68 -8.35 -7.97 7.20
CA TYR A 68 -7.87 -8.53 8.45
C TYR A 68 -8.65 -9.79 8.82
N LYS A 69 -7.99 -10.66 9.58
CA LYS A 69 -8.57 -11.82 10.24
C LYS A 69 -8.10 -11.82 11.70
N LEU A 70 -9.05 -11.71 12.62
CA LEU A 70 -8.82 -11.88 14.05
C LEU A 70 -9.36 -13.25 14.46
N THR A 71 -8.54 -14.07 15.10
CA THR A 71 -8.95 -15.38 15.63
C THR A 71 -8.76 -15.39 17.15
N LEU A 72 -9.81 -15.76 17.87
CA LEU A 72 -9.73 -16.11 19.29
C LEU A 72 -9.13 -17.51 19.40
N ILE A 73 -7.98 -17.62 20.06
CA ILE A 73 -7.21 -18.85 20.23
C ILE A 73 -7.57 -19.54 21.55
N ARG A 74 -7.75 -18.75 22.61
CA ARG A 74 -8.11 -19.23 23.94
C ARG A 74 -8.87 -18.14 24.67
N ILE A 75 -9.89 -18.51 25.44
CA ILE A 75 -10.54 -17.65 26.42
C ILE A 75 -10.83 -18.49 27.67
N ASN A 76 -10.54 -17.95 28.84
CA ASN A 76 -10.83 -18.55 30.14
C ASN A 76 -11.21 -17.42 31.09
N GLY A 77 -12.21 -17.62 31.94
CA GLY A 77 -12.70 -16.56 32.83
C GLY A 77 -13.77 -15.65 32.21
N TYR A 78 -13.93 -15.66 30.87
CA TYR A 78 -14.93 -14.85 30.18
C TYR A 78 -15.96 -15.67 29.41
N ASN A 79 -17.19 -15.16 29.30
CA ASN A 79 -18.30 -15.75 28.55
C ASN A 79 -18.24 -15.46 27.04
N GLY A 80 -17.23 -14.71 26.58
CA GLY A 80 -16.97 -14.48 25.17
C GLY A 80 -16.24 -13.18 24.90
N ALA A 81 -16.08 -12.88 23.60
CA ALA A 81 -15.47 -11.65 23.11
C ALA A 81 -16.42 -10.94 22.13
N THR A 82 -16.51 -9.63 22.27
CA THR A 82 -17.16 -8.72 21.32
C THR A 82 -16.08 -7.96 20.57
N VAL A 83 -16.17 -7.95 19.24
CA VAL A 83 -15.20 -7.26 18.39
C VAL A 83 -15.94 -6.22 17.57
N THR A 84 -15.47 -4.98 17.64
CA THR A 84 -16.09 -3.83 16.99
C THR A 84 -15.05 -3.12 16.13
N GLY A 85 -15.30 -3.00 14.84
CA GLY A 85 -14.56 -2.09 13.98
C GLY A 85 -15.14 -0.68 14.08
N SER A 86 -14.28 0.32 14.18
CA SER A 86 -14.68 1.73 14.24
C SER A 86 -13.71 2.62 13.44
N SER A 87 -13.97 3.92 13.41
CA SER A 87 -13.01 4.92 12.90
C SER A 87 -11.76 5.09 13.77
N ASN A 88 -11.68 4.38 14.91
CA ASN A 88 -10.55 4.44 15.83
C ASN A 88 -10.00 3.04 16.12
N GLY A 89 -9.85 2.22 15.09
CA GLY A 89 -9.27 0.88 15.19
C GLY A 89 -10.29 -0.26 15.35
N LEU A 90 -9.73 -1.46 15.53
CA LEU A 90 -10.43 -2.71 15.83
C LEU A 90 -10.39 -2.96 17.33
N GLU A 91 -11.53 -2.78 17.98
CA GLU A 91 -11.71 -2.89 19.41
C GLU A 91 -12.19 -4.30 19.79
N ILE A 92 -11.51 -4.92 20.74
CA ILE A 92 -11.83 -6.26 21.27
C ILE A 92 -12.19 -6.11 22.74
N LYS A 93 -13.44 -6.42 23.08
CA LYS A 93 -13.94 -6.46 24.46
C LYS A 93 -14.15 -7.89 24.90
N ASN A 94 -13.41 -8.31 25.90
CA ASN A 94 -13.72 -9.56 26.61
C ASN A 94 -14.90 -9.28 27.54
N ASN A 95 -16.04 -9.92 27.28
CA ASN A 95 -17.31 -9.60 27.93
C ASN A 95 -17.82 -10.79 28.74
N GLY A 96 -18.38 -10.46 29.90
CA GLY A 96 -19.11 -11.38 30.75
C GLY A 96 -18.18 -12.20 31.63
N ASP A 97 -18.36 -12.04 32.93
CA ASP A 97 -17.66 -12.81 33.95
C ASP A 97 -18.21 -14.24 34.00
N SER A 98 -17.34 -15.23 33.87
CA SER A 98 -17.67 -16.60 34.24
C SER A 98 -17.36 -16.76 35.73
N SER A 99 -18.05 -17.62 36.48
CA SER A 99 -17.71 -17.83 37.91
C SER A 99 -16.32 -18.46 38.15
N ILE A 100 -15.45 -18.48 37.15
CA ILE A 100 -14.12 -19.07 37.11
C ILE A 100 -13.11 -17.93 37.26
N HIS A 101 -12.36 -17.94 38.35
CA HIS A 101 -11.20 -17.06 38.52
C HIS A 101 -10.09 -17.42 37.49
N PHE A 102 -9.12 -16.52 37.28
CA PHE A 102 -7.96 -16.70 36.37
C PHE A 102 -8.23 -16.39 34.89
N ASP A 103 -8.64 -15.15 34.67
CA ASP A 103 -8.92 -14.57 33.36
C ASP A 103 -7.71 -14.65 32.42
N ARG A 104 -7.92 -15.28 31.27
CA ARG A 104 -6.93 -15.39 30.20
C ARG A 104 -7.59 -15.29 28.86
N PHE A 105 -6.85 -14.74 27.92
CA PHE A 105 -7.25 -14.79 26.52
C PHE A 105 -6.04 -14.78 25.61
N SER A 106 -6.25 -15.24 24.38
CA SER A 106 -5.23 -15.21 23.33
C SER A 106 -5.88 -14.95 21.99
N TYR A 107 -5.30 -14.01 21.24
CA TYR A 107 -5.76 -13.57 19.94
C TYR A 107 -4.63 -13.66 18.92
N ARG A 108 -4.99 -14.03 17.69
CA ARG A 108 -4.14 -13.85 16.51
C ARG A 108 -4.78 -12.84 15.59
N LEU A 109 -4.07 -11.77 15.25
CA LEU A 109 -4.48 -10.82 14.23
C LEU A 109 -3.57 -10.97 13.01
N ASP A 110 -4.16 -11.35 11.88
CA ASP A 110 -3.53 -11.35 10.56
C ASP A 110 -4.02 -10.13 9.76
N VAL A 111 -3.10 -9.39 9.17
CA VAL A 111 -3.36 -8.17 8.37
C VAL A 111 -2.70 -8.30 7.01
N THR A 112 -3.45 -8.01 5.94
CA THR A 112 -2.98 -8.05 4.55
C THR A 112 -3.44 -6.81 3.76
N PRO A 113 -2.54 -5.94 3.26
CA PRO A 113 -2.90 -4.85 2.34
C PRO A 113 -3.51 -5.37 1.03
N ASP A 114 -4.37 -4.58 0.40
CA ASP A 114 -4.83 -4.89 -0.95
C ASP A 114 -3.69 -4.78 -1.97
N ALA A 115 -3.78 -5.52 -3.08
CA ALA A 115 -2.73 -5.62 -4.10
C ALA A 115 -2.25 -4.24 -4.62
N ALA A 116 -3.17 -3.26 -4.72
CA ALA A 116 -2.88 -1.90 -5.16
C ALA A 116 -1.94 -1.11 -4.22
N PHE A 117 -1.81 -1.53 -2.96
CA PHE A 117 -1.02 -0.85 -1.92
C PHE A 117 0.20 -1.65 -1.48
N THR A 118 0.53 -2.73 -2.18
CA THR A 118 1.66 -3.60 -1.83
C THR A 118 3.03 -2.91 -1.86
N ASN A 119 3.12 -1.71 -2.45
CA ASN A 119 4.34 -0.89 -2.46
C ASN A 119 4.33 0.24 -1.42
N ILE A 120 3.30 0.35 -0.58
CA ILE A 120 3.19 1.40 0.43
C ILE A 120 3.44 0.79 1.81
N PRO A 121 4.33 1.38 2.62
CA PRO A 121 4.57 0.91 3.99
C PRO A 121 3.28 0.86 4.84
N LEU A 122 3.12 -0.18 5.64
CA LEU A 122 2.00 -0.33 6.58
C LEU A 122 2.50 -0.45 8.01
N THR A 123 2.07 0.47 8.87
CA THR A 123 2.33 0.47 10.31
C THR A 123 1.16 -0.10 11.09
N VAL A 124 1.42 -1.12 11.93
CA VAL A 124 0.41 -1.71 12.81
C VAL A 124 0.61 -1.19 14.23
N LYS A 125 -0.37 -0.44 14.74
CA LYS A 125 -0.35 0.10 16.10
C LYS A 125 -1.11 -0.83 17.04
N LEU A 126 -0.62 -1.00 18.26
CA LEU A 126 -1.29 -1.78 19.29
C LEU A 126 -1.45 -0.92 20.55
N THR A 127 -2.67 -0.83 21.05
CA THR A 127 -2.97 0.00 22.22
C THR A 127 -3.80 -0.78 23.21
N GLN A 128 -3.41 -0.73 24.48
CA GLN A 128 -4.17 -1.28 25.59
C GLN A 128 -4.83 -0.14 26.35
N THR A 129 -6.16 -0.18 26.51
CA THR A 129 -6.90 0.84 27.26
C THR A 129 -7.86 0.18 28.25
N GLY A 130 -7.77 0.56 29.53
CA GLY A 130 -8.71 0.15 30.58
C GLY A 130 -9.66 1.28 30.99
N ASN A 131 -10.85 0.97 31.52
CA ASN A 131 -11.86 1.98 31.89
C ASN A 131 -11.89 2.30 33.42
N THR A 132 -10.95 1.80 34.21
CA THR A 132 -11.04 1.90 35.68
C THR A 132 -9.99 2.85 36.25
N GLN A 133 -10.44 3.68 37.19
CA GLN A 133 -9.62 4.60 38.00
C GLN A 133 -8.71 3.87 39.01
N GLY A 134 -8.74 2.53 39.01
CA GLY A 134 -8.07 1.65 39.97
C GLY A 134 -7.03 0.69 39.37
N GLY A 135 -6.71 0.83 38.08
CA GLY A 135 -5.67 0.06 37.40
C GLY A 135 -6.15 -1.28 36.86
N ASN A 136 -5.80 -1.56 35.60
CA ASN A 136 -5.92 -2.89 35.03
C ASN A 136 -4.57 -3.60 35.17
N SER A 137 -4.59 -4.81 35.73
CA SER A 137 -3.39 -5.63 35.93
C SER A 137 -3.26 -6.66 34.82
N GLU A 138 -2.80 -6.22 33.65
CA GLU A 138 -2.54 -7.10 32.51
C GLU A 138 -1.06 -7.47 32.44
N VAL A 139 -0.75 -8.74 32.19
CA VAL A 139 0.53 -9.11 31.61
C VAL A 139 0.31 -9.76 30.27
N ALA A 140 0.95 -9.22 29.23
CA ALA A 140 0.80 -9.70 27.87
C ALA A 140 2.14 -10.03 27.22
N LYS A 141 2.18 -11.17 26.53
CA LYS A 141 3.22 -11.52 25.58
C LYS A 141 2.69 -11.26 24.17
N GLN A 142 3.47 -10.55 23.37
CA GLN A 142 3.21 -10.33 21.96
C GLN A 142 4.30 -10.99 21.12
N THR A 143 3.93 -11.61 20.01
CA THR A 143 4.88 -12.10 19.00
C THR A 143 4.53 -11.49 17.66
N LEU A 144 5.48 -10.76 17.09
CA LEU A 144 5.31 -10.06 15.82
C LEU A 144 5.98 -10.85 14.70
N SER A 145 5.21 -11.21 13.67
CA SER A 145 5.72 -11.81 12.44
C SER A 145 5.30 -10.98 11.23
N TYR A 146 6.19 -10.86 10.25
CA TYR A 146 5.94 -10.14 9.00
C TYR A 146 6.71 -10.75 7.83
N THR A 147 6.19 -10.54 6.63
CA THR A 147 6.78 -10.99 5.36
C THR A 147 7.15 -9.80 4.47
N GLN A 148 8.12 -9.99 3.57
CA GLN A 148 8.62 -8.95 2.67
C GLN A 148 7.55 -8.53 1.65
N GLY A 149 7.23 -7.24 1.62
CA GLY A 149 6.42 -6.62 0.57
C GLY A 149 7.14 -6.54 -0.78
N PRO A 150 6.41 -6.46 -1.91
CA PRO A 150 7.00 -6.45 -3.25
C PRO A 150 7.76 -5.17 -3.62
N ALA A 151 7.66 -4.08 -2.85
CA ALA A 151 8.50 -2.90 -3.10
C ALA A 151 9.99 -3.21 -2.88
N ALA A 152 10.86 -2.51 -3.62
CA ALA A 152 12.32 -2.59 -3.52
C ALA A 152 12.92 -2.05 -2.19
N ILE A 153 12.08 -1.79 -1.18
CA ILE A 153 12.46 -1.36 0.16
C ILE A 153 12.44 -2.59 1.06
N SER A 154 13.48 -2.84 1.85
CA SER A 154 13.47 -3.98 2.78
C SER A 154 12.38 -3.82 3.85
N VAL A 155 11.72 -4.92 4.19
CA VAL A 155 10.78 -4.97 5.31
C VAL A 155 11.53 -4.78 6.63
N SER A 156 10.98 -3.96 7.53
CA SER A 156 11.55 -3.77 8.86
C SER A 156 10.47 -3.37 9.84
N ALA A 157 10.57 -3.83 11.09
CA ALA A 157 9.73 -3.35 12.18
C ALA A 157 10.56 -2.55 13.20
N LYS A 158 10.00 -1.46 13.72
CA LYS A 158 10.65 -0.55 14.65
C LYS A 158 9.65 -0.08 15.71
N LEU A 159 10.03 -0.22 16.98
CA LEU A 159 9.29 0.34 18.10
C LEU A 159 9.47 1.86 18.11
N THR A 160 8.42 2.65 17.87
CA THR A 160 8.49 4.12 17.77
C THR A 160 8.00 4.83 19.01
N SER A 161 7.15 4.18 19.81
CA SER A 161 6.74 4.68 21.12
C SER A 161 6.76 3.54 22.13
N ASN A 162 7.43 3.76 23.27
CA ASN A 162 7.39 2.89 24.43
C ASN A 162 7.46 3.75 25.70
N PRO A 163 6.31 4.13 26.28
CA PRO A 163 6.27 5.06 27.39
C PRO A 163 6.91 4.45 28.64
N LYS A 164 7.58 5.31 29.41
CA LYS A 164 8.04 4.95 30.75
C LYS A 164 6.86 5.11 31.70
N VAL A 165 6.63 4.08 32.50
CA VAL A 165 5.56 4.09 33.50
C VAL A 165 6.12 3.75 34.87
N THR A 166 5.50 4.31 35.90
CA THR A 166 5.83 4.01 37.29
C THR A 166 5.11 2.73 37.71
N PRO A 167 5.83 1.69 38.18
CA PRO A 167 5.24 0.53 38.84
C PRO A 167 4.28 0.91 39.96
N GLU A 168 2.96 0.84 39.74
CA GLU A 168 1.98 0.96 40.82
C GLU A 168 1.86 -0.38 41.55
N TYR A 169 2.00 -0.32 42.88
CA TYR A 169 1.79 -1.46 43.76
C TYR A 169 0.30 -1.86 43.72
N ASN A 170 0.01 -3.13 43.36
CA ASN A 170 -1.29 -3.72 42.96
C ASN A 170 -1.66 -3.66 41.46
N ALA A 171 -0.86 -3.02 40.60
CA ALA A 171 -1.13 -2.99 39.16
C ALA A 171 -0.71 -4.27 38.40
N MET A 172 -0.24 -5.31 39.10
CA MET A 172 -0.14 -6.67 38.56
C MET A 172 -1.08 -7.65 39.30
N GLY A 173 -1.97 -7.13 40.15
CA GLY A 173 -2.87 -7.91 40.98
C GLY A 173 -2.10 -8.90 41.86
N ASP A 174 -2.53 -10.16 41.84
CA ASP A 174 -1.90 -11.26 42.57
C ASP A 174 -0.67 -11.82 41.84
N TYR A 175 -0.38 -11.40 40.61
CA TYR A 175 0.75 -11.94 39.87
C TYR A 175 1.95 -11.00 39.96
N PHE A 176 3.15 -11.55 40.12
CA PHE A 176 4.38 -10.78 39.95
C PHE A 176 5.42 -11.61 39.21
N MET A 177 6.34 -10.92 38.56
CA MET A 177 7.46 -11.56 37.89
C MET A 177 8.65 -11.69 38.83
N ALA A 178 9.24 -12.88 38.83
CA ALA A 178 10.52 -13.13 39.47
C ALA A 178 11.35 -14.13 38.67
N THR A 179 12.66 -14.07 38.87
CA THR A 179 13.60 -15.09 38.41
C THR A 179 13.54 -16.27 39.37
N TYR A 180 13.28 -17.47 38.86
CA TYR A 180 13.39 -18.70 39.65
C TYR A 180 14.87 -19.05 39.88
N ARG A 181 15.25 -19.36 41.12
CA ARG A 181 16.63 -19.62 41.56
C ARG A 181 16.92 -21.10 41.83
N GLY A 182 15.93 -21.98 41.72
CA GLY A 182 16.08 -23.41 41.98
C GLY A 182 15.38 -23.87 43.26
N VAL A 183 15.64 -25.11 43.68
CA VAL A 183 15.10 -25.71 44.91
C VAL A 183 16.19 -25.73 45.98
N SER A 184 15.88 -25.24 47.18
CA SER A 184 16.72 -25.35 48.36
C SER A 184 15.87 -25.79 49.56
N ASN A 185 16.33 -26.79 50.32
CA ASN A 185 15.62 -27.33 51.49
C ASN A 185 14.15 -27.70 51.23
N ASN A 186 13.84 -28.35 50.09
CA ASN A 186 12.48 -28.67 49.62
C ASN A 186 11.60 -27.48 49.19
N TYR A 187 12.18 -26.29 49.04
CA TYR A 187 11.47 -25.07 48.69
C TYR A 187 12.00 -24.41 47.43
N HIS A 188 11.10 -23.91 46.61
CA HIS A 188 11.39 -23.13 45.41
C HIS A 188 11.83 -21.71 45.80
N GLN A 189 13.01 -21.27 45.33
CA GLN A 189 13.54 -19.92 45.57
C GLN A 189 13.27 -19.01 44.36
N ILE A 190 12.92 -17.74 44.62
CA ILE A 190 12.62 -16.74 43.57
C ILE A 190 13.21 -15.37 43.94
N THR A 191 13.62 -14.58 42.95
CA THR A 191 14.12 -13.20 43.14
C THR A 191 13.50 -12.25 42.12
N SER A 192 12.91 -11.14 42.55
CA SER A 192 12.46 -10.07 41.65
C SER A 192 13.43 -8.90 41.70
N ASN A 193 13.88 -8.43 40.53
CA ASN A 193 14.82 -7.31 40.40
C ASN A 193 14.13 -5.99 40.07
N ASN A 194 12.81 -5.87 40.30
CA ASN A 194 12.04 -4.68 39.95
C ASN A 194 12.32 -3.53 40.95
N THR A 195 13.49 -2.90 40.82
CA THR A 195 14.02 -1.88 41.74
C THR A 195 13.81 -0.44 41.25
N SER A 196 13.23 -0.22 40.07
CA SER A 196 13.17 1.10 39.42
C SER A 196 11.75 1.60 39.15
N ILE A 197 11.52 2.86 39.51
CA ILE A 197 10.22 3.57 39.44
C ILE A 197 9.93 4.22 38.07
N THR A 198 10.78 4.03 37.06
CA THR A 198 10.53 4.54 35.69
C THR A 198 11.22 3.64 34.66
N LEU A 199 10.55 2.60 34.18
CA LEU A 199 11.07 1.72 33.13
C LEU A 199 10.14 1.72 31.93
N GLU A 200 10.72 1.53 30.76
CA GLU A 200 9.99 1.25 29.53
C GLU A 200 9.09 0.02 29.71
N GLN A 201 7.87 0.08 29.15
CA GLN A 201 6.87 -0.97 29.30
C GLN A 201 7.20 -2.22 28.51
N ILE A 202 7.49 -2.09 27.22
CA ILE A 202 7.90 -3.23 26.40
C ILE A 202 9.31 -3.65 26.75
N ARG A 203 9.51 -4.96 26.92
CA ARG A 203 10.80 -5.59 27.13
C ARG A 203 11.00 -6.80 26.24
N TYR A 204 12.23 -7.02 25.80
CA TYR A 204 12.57 -8.11 24.87
C TYR A 204 12.52 -9.47 25.58
N ASP A 205 11.87 -10.45 24.94
CA ASP A 205 11.85 -11.84 25.39
C ASP A 205 12.98 -12.61 24.69
N ASP A 206 14.12 -12.78 25.38
CA ASP A 206 15.22 -13.62 24.89
C ASP A 206 14.82 -15.11 24.99
N SER A 207 14.33 -15.61 23.86
CA SER A 207 13.84 -16.98 23.65
C SER A 207 14.87 -18.08 23.92
N ASN A 208 16.16 -17.75 24.10
CA ASN A 208 17.23 -18.72 24.33
C ASN A 208 17.62 -18.88 25.80
N ASN A 209 17.16 -18.01 26.71
CA ASN A 209 17.55 -18.09 28.13
C ASN A 209 16.52 -17.57 29.15
N SER A 210 15.39 -17.00 28.72
CA SER A 210 14.53 -16.18 29.60
C SER A 210 13.13 -16.77 29.76
N LYS A 211 13.00 -17.81 30.59
CA LYS A 211 11.69 -18.36 30.96
C LYS A 211 11.02 -17.41 31.97
N LEU A 212 9.96 -16.71 31.55
CA LEU A 212 9.16 -15.88 32.45
C LEU A 212 8.42 -16.77 33.44
N TYR A 213 8.68 -16.58 34.73
CA TYR A 213 7.85 -17.16 35.78
C TYR A 213 6.96 -16.08 36.37
N PHE A 214 5.66 -16.33 36.27
CA PHE A 214 4.63 -15.55 36.94
C PHE A 214 4.23 -16.27 38.21
N PHE A 215 4.38 -15.60 39.34
CA PHE A 215 4.06 -16.15 40.64
C PHE A 215 2.81 -15.48 41.18
N ARG A 216 1.89 -16.28 41.72
CA ARG A 216 0.73 -15.79 42.46
C ARG A 216 1.13 -15.46 43.90
N PHE A 217 0.75 -14.30 44.40
CA PHE A 217 0.94 -13.86 45.78
C PHE A 217 0.31 -14.82 46.81
N PRO A 218 -0.93 -15.34 46.61
CA PRO A 218 -1.53 -16.33 47.51
C PRO A 218 -0.77 -17.67 47.58
N ASP A 219 0.01 -18.00 46.56
CA ASP A 219 0.80 -19.24 46.52
C ASP A 219 2.17 -19.09 47.21
N LEU A 220 2.48 -17.92 47.81
CA LEU A 220 3.72 -17.71 48.55
C LEU A 220 3.52 -17.93 50.04
N ASN A 221 4.18 -18.96 50.59
CA ASN A 221 4.38 -19.04 52.04
C ASN A 221 5.48 -18.06 52.47
N VAL A 222 5.14 -17.10 53.35
CA VAL A 222 6.09 -16.14 53.93
C VAL A 222 6.82 -16.79 55.10
N TYR A 223 8.14 -16.91 55.03
CA TYR A 223 8.95 -17.40 56.14
C TYR A 223 9.39 -16.25 57.06
N GLY A 224 9.17 -16.41 58.38
CA GLY A 224 9.57 -15.47 59.42
C GLY A 224 8.40 -15.10 60.34
N ASN A 225 8.43 -15.56 61.59
CA ASN A 225 7.35 -15.50 62.56
C ASN A 225 6.77 -14.06 62.69
N PRO A 226 5.54 -13.79 62.22
CA PRO A 226 4.89 -12.51 62.46
C PRO A 226 4.47 -12.49 63.93
N THR A 227 4.98 -11.56 64.73
CA THR A 227 4.47 -11.36 66.07
C THR A 227 2.98 -11.04 65.98
N VAL A 228 2.16 -11.89 66.60
CA VAL A 228 0.70 -11.91 66.54
C VAL A 228 0.12 -10.51 66.83
N GLY A 229 -0.56 -9.94 65.84
CA GLY A 229 -1.23 -8.64 65.95
C GLY A 229 -1.45 -7.87 64.63
N ALA A 230 -0.87 -8.29 63.51
CA ALA A 230 -1.02 -7.58 62.23
C ALA A 230 -2.25 -8.07 61.45
N THR A 231 -3.39 -7.40 61.67
CA THR A 231 -4.56 -7.50 60.79
C THR A 231 -4.26 -6.82 59.45
N ASN A 232 -4.45 -7.54 58.33
CA ASN A 232 -4.64 -7.05 56.95
C ASN A 232 -3.98 -5.70 56.56
N GLN A 233 -2.66 -5.56 56.62
CA GLN A 233 -1.98 -4.35 56.11
C GLN A 233 -0.93 -4.66 55.04
N ALA A 234 -1.24 -4.16 53.85
CA ALA A 234 -0.42 -3.90 52.65
C ALA A 234 1.08 -4.23 52.75
N ILE A 235 1.50 -5.12 51.84
CA ILE A 235 2.90 -5.38 51.49
C ILE A 235 3.46 -4.08 50.87
N GLN A 236 4.71 -3.70 51.15
CA GLN A 236 5.39 -2.61 50.45
C GLN A 236 6.79 -3.10 50.11
N ILE A 237 7.12 -3.14 48.81
CA ILE A 237 8.41 -3.63 48.29
C ILE A 237 9.47 -2.52 48.41
N SER A 238 10.56 -2.77 49.14
CA SER A 238 11.71 -1.85 49.25
C SER A 238 12.64 -2.00 48.04
N THR A 239 13.04 -0.88 47.42
CA THR A 239 13.83 -0.83 46.18
C THR A 239 15.34 -0.99 46.35
N LYS A 240 15.84 -1.33 47.55
CA LYS A 240 17.29 -1.28 47.87
C LYS A 240 18.02 -2.63 47.92
N GLN A 241 17.35 -3.78 47.78
CA GLN A 241 17.99 -5.10 47.88
C GLN A 241 17.40 -6.12 46.91
N THR A 242 18.18 -7.16 46.58
CA THR A 242 17.84 -8.30 45.71
C THR A 242 16.79 -9.27 46.32
N ALA A 243 15.92 -8.79 47.21
CA ALA A 243 14.91 -9.55 47.95
C ALA A 243 13.62 -8.73 48.16
N LEU A 244 12.46 -9.40 48.20
CA LEU A 244 11.18 -8.77 48.56
C LEU A 244 11.18 -8.42 50.05
N THR A 245 11.38 -7.15 50.40
CA THR A 245 11.25 -6.66 51.78
C THR A 245 9.78 -6.32 52.05
N PHE A 246 9.23 -6.76 53.19
CA PHE A 246 7.88 -6.43 53.62
C PHE A 246 7.94 -5.35 54.73
N LYS A 247 6.80 -4.73 55.07
CA LYS A 247 6.66 -3.50 55.91
C LYS A 247 7.36 -3.54 57.28
N ASN A 248 7.77 -4.72 57.73
CA ASN A 248 8.54 -4.99 58.94
C ASN A 248 10.07 -4.93 58.78
N GLN A 249 10.60 -4.39 57.66
CA GLN A 249 12.04 -4.22 57.37
C GLN A 249 12.89 -5.50 57.51
N ARG A 250 12.26 -6.68 57.40
CA ARG A 250 12.96 -7.96 57.31
C ARG A 250 12.89 -8.46 55.87
N GLU A 251 14.02 -8.96 55.37
CA GLU A 251 14.06 -9.70 54.10
C GLU A 251 13.21 -10.95 54.26
N HIS A 252 12.25 -11.18 53.37
CA HIS A 252 11.44 -12.40 53.37
C HIS A 252 11.61 -13.15 52.06
N TRP A 253 11.67 -14.48 52.17
CA TRP A 253 11.69 -15.40 51.03
C TRP A 253 10.28 -15.94 50.81
N GLY A 254 9.82 -15.91 49.56
CA GLY A 254 8.55 -16.52 49.15
C GLY A 254 8.78 -17.94 48.66
N VAL A 255 7.92 -18.87 49.06
CA VAL A 255 8.01 -20.30 48.78
C VAL A 255 6.76 -20.75 48.02
N LEU A 256 6.91 -21.35 46.83
CA LEU A 256 5.82 -22.09 46.19
C LEU A 256 5.52 -23.39 46.98
N PRO A 257 4.24 -23.77 47.16
CA PRO A 257 3.90 -25.01 47.86
C PRO A 257 4.52 -26.24 47.18
N PRO A 258 4.85 -27.30 47.95
CA PRO A 258 5.36 -28.54 47.40
C PRO A 258 4.37 -29.15 46.39
N SER A 259 4.88 -29.83 45.37
CA SER A 259 4.13 -30.41 44.24
C SER A 259 2.99 -31.38 44.63
N SER A 260 2.90 -31.78 45.89
CA SER A 260 1.82 -32.62 46.42
C SER A 260 0.55 -31.84 46.80
N VAL A 261 0.57 -30.50 46.76
CA VAL A 261 -0.59 -29.63 47.09
C VAL A 261 -1.29 -29.10 45.82
N THR A 262 -0.72 -29.34 44.63
CA THR A 262 -1.18 -28.82 43.34
C THR A 262 -2.07 -29.81 42.57
N ASN A 263 -3.12 -30.36 43.21
CA ASN A 263 -4.11 -31.16 42.49
C ASN A 263 -4.89 -30.26 41.50
N GLY A 264 -4.44 -30.25 40.24
CA GLY A 264 -5.09 -29.57 39.11
C GLY A 264 -4.29 -28.45 38.44
N TYR A 265 -3.17 -28.01 39.02
CA TYR A 265 -2.34 -26.97 38.43
C TYR A 265 -1.20 -27.57 37.63
N ASN A 266 -1.40 -27.74 36.31
CA ASN A 266 -0.31 -28.07 35.40
C ASN A 266 0.56 -26.81 35.21
N ILE A 267 1.73 -26.81 35.86
CA ILE A 267 2.68 -25.71 35.90
C ILE A 267 3.33 -25.42 34.53
N ASP A 268 3.15 -26.32 33.57
CA ASP A 268 3.72 -26.20 32.23
C ASP A 268 2.98 -25.17 31.33
N ASP A 269 1.81 -24.68 31.77
CA ASP A 269 0.88 -23.93 30.89
C ASP A 269 0.90 -22.39 31.08
N TYR A 270 1.93 -21.83 31.74
CA TYR A 270 1.95 -20.43 32.17
C TYR A 270 3.21 -19.64 31.74
N PHE A 271 3.79 -19.96 30.57
CA PHE A 271 5.00 -19.36 29.95
C PHE A 271 6.36 -20.09 30.21
N LYS A 272 6.38 -21.40 29.89
CA LYS A 272 7.50 -22.36 29.61
C LYS A 272 8.53 -22.78 30.69
N ASP A 273 8.31 -24.02 31.16
CA ASP A 273 9.15 -25.24 31.15
C ASP A 273 10.50 -25.29 31.91
N ARG A 274 10.70 -26.30 32.75
CA ARG A 274 11.91 -26.54 33.57
C ARG A 274 13.07 -27.09 32.72
N SER A 275 14.06 -26.25 32.44
CA SER A 275 15.47 -26.69 32.24
C SER A 275 16.34 -25.51 31.82
N THR A 276 17.47 -25.34 32.53
CA THR A 276 18.53 -24.32 32.35
C THR A 276 18.16 -22.90 32.79
N LEU A 277 18.67 -22.48 33.96
CA LEU A 277 18.36 -21.21 34.64
C LEU A 277 19.63 -20.36 34.72
N ASN A 278 19.73 -19.33 33.88
CA ASN A 278 20.64 -18.20 34.10
C ASN A 278 19.84 -16.94 34.42
N ALA A 279 20.39 -16.14 35.33
CA ALA A 279 19.77 -14.98 35.94
C ALA A 279 19.70 -13.77 35.00
N ASN A 280 18.65 -13.62 34.18
CA ASN A 280 18.52 -12.45 33.31
C ASN A 280 17.28 -11.60 33.62
N THR A 281 17.50 -10.29 33.72
CA THR A 281 16.47 -9.24 33.77
C THR A 281 16.02 -8.91 32.34
N TYR A 282 14.71 -8.88 32.08
CA TYR A 282 14.15 -8.42 30.80
C TYR A 282 14.67 -7.02 30.46
N GLN A 283 15.35 -6.91 29.33
CA GLN A 283 15.91 -5.66 28.87
C GLN A 283 14.79 -4.77 28.33
N ALA A 284 14.70 -3.55 28.87
CA ALA A 284 13.84 -2.51 28.34
C ALA A 284 14.10 -2.34 26.83
N MET A 285 13.04 -2.22 26.03
CA MET A 285 13.16 -1.91 24.62
C MET A 285 12.92 -0.42 24.42
N PRO A 286 13.96 0.42 24.32
CA PRO A 286 13.75 1.84 24.08
C PRO A 286 13.08 2.08 22.72
N ALA A 287 12.33 3.18 22.62
CA ALA A 287 11.89 3.66 21.32
C ALA A 287 13.11 3.84 20.39
N GLY A 288 12.96 3.43 19.13
CA GLY A 288 14.04 3.33 18.16
C GLY A 288 14.52 1.89 17.89
N THR A 289 14.15 0.92 18.73
CA THR A 289 14.61 -0.47 18.61
C THR A 289 13.98 -1.19 17.41
N ASN A 290 14.79 -1.87 16.60
CA ASN A 290 14.30 -2.73 15.53
C ASN A 290 13.81 -4.07 16.09
N ILE A 291 12.68 -4.55 15.59
CA ILE A 291 12.07 -5.83 16.00
C ILE A 291 12.21 -6.82 14.84
N SER A 292 12.88 -7.94 15.08
CA SER A 292 12.99 -9.03 14.10
C SER A 292 11.64 -9.74 13.90
N SER A 293 11.38 -10.23 12.69
CA SER A 293 10.22 -11.10 12.43
C SER A 293 10.31 -12.36 13.30
N GLY A 294 9.19 -12.77 13.88
CA GLY A 294 9.11 -13.82 14.91
C GLY A 294 9.58 -13.37 16.30
N GLY A 295 9.96 -12.10 16.48
CA GLY A 295 10.40 -11.56 17.77
C GLY A 295 9.25 -11.52 18.78
N SER A 296 9.51 -12.00 20.00
CA SER A 296 8.59 -11.91 21.13
C SER A 296 9.01 -10.80 22.10
N TYR A 297 8.01 -10.16 22.70
CA TYR A 297 8.22 -9.12 23.70
C TYR A 297 7.07 -9.11 24.70
N VAL A 298 7.32 -8.56 25.88
CA VAL A 298 6.40 -8.57 27.01
C VAL A 298 6.05 -7.15 27.40
N SER A 299 4.78 -6.91 27.72
CA SER A 299 4.26 -5.66 28.26
C SER A 299 3.51 -5.90 29.58
N TYR A 300 3.45 -4.87 30.41
CA TYR A 300 2.71 -4.86 31.67
C TYR A 300 1.71 -3.70 31.66
N GLY A 301 0.45 -4.00 31.97
CA GLY A 301 -0.61 -3.02 32.11
C GLY A 301 -0.46 -2.26 33.42
N MET A 302 -0.32 -0.94 33.33
CA MET A 302 -0.53 -0.02 34.45
C MET A 302 -1.19 1.24 33.90
N HIS A 303 -2.08 1.84 34.71
CA HIS A 303 -2.90 3.01 34.42
C HIS A 303 -3.16 3.33 32.93
N ASN A 304 -4.33 2.89 32.46
CA ASN A 304 -4.92 2.97 31.12
C ASN A 304 -4.49 4.09 30.15
N SER A 305 -4.25 5.31 30.61
CA SER A 305 -3.93 6.45 29.74
C SER A 305 -2.47 6.49 29.26
N GLN A 306 -1.59 5.67 29.82
CA GLN A 306 -0.17 5.68 29.47
C GLN A 306 0.32 4.38 28.82
N SER A 307 -0.49 3.31 28.79
CA SER A 307 -0.12 2.01 28.22
C SER A 307 -0.29 1.92 26.69
N SER A 308 0.42 2.79 25.95
CA SER A 308 0.39 2.83 24.48
C SER A 308 1.77 2.68 23.87
N TYR A 309 1.97 1.64 23.06
CA TYR A 309 3.22 1.42 22.34
C TYR A 309 2.97 1.26 20.85
N ILE A 310 3.81 1.90 20.05
CA ILE A 310 3.61 1.99 18.61
C ILE A 310 4.73 1.21 17.93
N ILE A 311 4.37 0.23 17.10
CA ILE A 311 5.31 -0.57 16.34
C ILE A 311 5.11 -0.28 14.87
N ASP A 312 6.04 0.48 14.30
CA ASP A 312 6.02 0.80 12.89
C ASP A 312 6.59 -0.38 12.11
N ILE A 313 5.81 -0.91 11.18
CA ILE A 313 6.29 -1.91 10.23
C ILE A 313 6.37 -1.20 8.89
N ILE A 314 7.47 -1.43 8.17
CA ILE A 314 7.74 -0.81 6.88
C ILE A 314 7.72 -1.91 5.85
N ASN A 315 6.95 -1.71 4.79
CA ASN A 315 6.80 -2.62 3.65
C ASN A 315 6.47 -4.10 3.98
N PRO A 316 5.49 -4.42 4.85
CA PRO A 316 5.07 -5.80 5.03
C PRO A 316 4.10 -6.24 3.92
N ALA A 317 4.32 -7.43 3.33
CA ALA A 317 3.29 -8.11 2.53
C ALA A 317 2.15 -8.64 3.41
N SER A 318 2.50 -9.11 4.61
CA SER A 318 1.55 -9.49 5.66
C SER A 318 2.15 -9.21 7.03
N VAL A 319 1.28 -8.98 8.01
CA VAL A 319 1.63 -8.85 9.43
C VAL A 319 0.77 -9.80 10.23
N THR A 320 1.38 -10.56 11.13
CA THR A 320 0.70 -11.39 12.13
C THR A 320 1.14 -10.98 13.52
N ILE A 321 0.17 -10.74 14.41
CA ILE A 321 0.41 -10.49 15.83
C ILE A 321 -0.29 -11.59 16.63
N ASP A 322 0.51 -12.37 17.35
CA ASP A 322 0.03 -13.28 18.39
C ASP A 322 0.07 -12.56 19.73
N TYR A 323 -1.10 -12.35 20.33
CA TYR A 323 -1.29 -11.65 21.59
C TYR A 323 -1.82 -12.61 22.65
N GLN A 324 -1.09 -12.77 23.76
CA GLN A 324 -1.44 -13.69 24.85
C GLN A 324 -1.40 -12.93 26.17
N ALA A 325 -2.50 -12.92 26.91
CA ALA A 325 -2.58 -12.16 28.15
C ALA A 325 -3.21 -12.92 29.32
N ILE A 326 -2.79 -12.52 30.52
CA ILE A 326 -3.33 -12.92 31.82
C ILE A 326 -3.78 -11.65 32.54
N MET A 327 -4.97 -11.69 33.15
CA MET A 327 -5.59 -10.56 33.86
C MET A 327 -5.92 -10.91 35.32
N ASN A 328 -5.98 -9.88 36.17
CA ASN A 328 -6.71 -9.91 37.45
C ASN A 328 -7.39 -8.55 37.71
N GLY A 329 -8.66 -8.56 38.10
CA GLY A 329 -9.44 -7.36 38.42
C GLY A 329 -9.03 -6.72 39.75
N SER A 330 -9.17 -5.40 39.85
CA SER A 330 -8.96 -4.67 41.11
C SER A 330 -10.21 -4.76 42.00
N SER A 331 -10.08 -5.19 43.26
CA SER A 331 -11.15 -5.04 44.25
C SER A 331 -11.13 -3.63 44.86
N GLN A 332 -12.13 -2.82 44.53
CA GLN A 332 -12.32 -1.48 45.12
C GLN A 332 -13.30 -1.42 46.31
N SER A 333 -13.85 -2.55 46.78
CA SER A 333 -14.74 -2.54 47.94
C SER A 333 -14.33 -3.57 48.99
N SER A 334 -14.01 -3.06 50.19
CA SER A 334 -13.89 -3.87 51.41
C SER A 334 -15.22 -4.59 51.66
N GLY A 335 -15.29 -5.86 51.29
CA GLY A 335 -16.49 -6.69 51.44
C GLY A 335 -16.89 -7.48 50.19
N ASN A 336 -16.26 -7.25 49.04
CA ASN A 336 -16.38 -8.16 47.90
C ASN A 336 -15.10 -8.99 47.77
N THR A 337 -15.20 -10.30 47.99
CA THR A 337 -14.08 -11.26 47.92
C THR A 337 -13.71 -11.64 46.48
N VAL A 338 -14.20 -10.91 45.46
CA VAL A 338 -14.03 -11.29 44.05
C VAL A 338 -13.40 -10.13 43.28
N GLY A 339 -12.19 -10.37 42.78
CA GLY A 339 -11.45 -9.48 41.88
C GLY A 339 -12.01 -9.55 40.47
N GLU A 340 -13.17 -8.93 40.27
CA GLU A 340 -13.87 -8.91 38.98
C GLU A 340 -13.50 -7.64 38.19
N THR A 341 -13.04 -7.80 36.94
CA THR A 341 -12.94 -6.69 35.99
C THR A 341 -14.13 -6.71 35.03
N VAL A 342 -14.85 -5.58 34.95
CA VAL A 342 -15.82 -5.33 33.89
C VAL A 342 -15.20 -4.41 32.84
N ASN A 343 -15.27 -4.82 31.56
CA ASN A 343 -14.92 -4.04 30.36
C ASN A 343 -13.40 -3.81 30.13
N GLU A 344 -12.72 -4.82 29.55
CA GLU A 344 -11.32 -4.77 29.13
C GLU A 344 -11.18 -4.74 27.60
N TRP A 345 -10.28 -3.90 27.08
CA TRP A 345 -10.28 -3.46 25.68
C TRP A 345 -8.87 -3.54 25.11
N ILE A 346 -8.72 -4.30 24.03
CA ILE A 346 -7.54 -4.24 23.16
C ILE A 346 -7.96 -3.55 21.88
N THR A 347 -7.19 -2.56 21.46
CA THR A 347 -7.43 -1.89 20.19
C THR A 347 -6.22 -2.04 19.29
N PHE A 348 -6.45 -2.65 18.13
CA PHE A 348 -5.49 -2.70 17.03
C PHE A 348 -5.77 -1.56 16.07
N GLY A 349 -4.71 -0.89 15.61
CA GLY A 349 -4.78 0.14 14.59
C GLY A 349 -3.88 -0.17 13.41
N ILE A 350 -4.25 0.33 12.23
CA ILE A 350 -3.40 0.27 11.04
C ILE A 350 -3.28 1.68 10.49
N THR A 351 -2.05 2.08 10.23
CA THR A 351 -1.72 3.35 9.57
C THR A 351 -0.77 3.11 8.42
N SER A 352 -0.66 4.09 7.55
CA SER A 352 0.27 4.12 6.44
C SER A 352 0.73 5.56 6.25
N PRO A 353 1.89 5.83 5.65
CA PRO A 353 2.13 7.13 5.04
C PRO A 353 1.14 7.33 3.89
N ALA A 354 0.89 8.59 3.54
CA ALA A 354 0.03 8.91 2.41
C ALA A 354 0.54 8.23 1.13
N PRO A 355 -0.34 7.56 0.35
CA PRO A 355 0.06 6.91 -0.89
C PRO A 355 0.63 7.96 -1.84
N PHE A 356 1.80 7.67 -2.40
CA PHE A 356 2.45 8.57 -3.36
C PHE A 356 1.96 8.22 -4.77
N TYR A 357 1.38 9.19 -5.47
CA TYR A 357 1.04 9.05 -6.87
C TYR A 357 2.32 9.00 -7.71
N SER A 358 2.45 7.96 -8.53
CA SER A 358 3.59 7.78 -9.43
C SER A 358 3.13 7.49 -10.85
N ILE A 359 3.83 8.08 -11.82
CA ILE A 359 3.63 7.86 -13.24
C ILE A 359 4.99 7.50 -13.82
N SER A 360 5.07 6.43 -14.62
CA SER A 360 6.33 5.97 -15.22
C SER A 360 6.14 5.34 -16.58
N GLY A 361 7.25 5.22 -17.30
CA GLY A 361 7.32 4.64 -18.63
C GLY A 361 8.75 4.60 -19.15
N LYS A 362 8.91 4.23 -20.42
CA LYS A 362 10.17 4.25 -21.16
C LYS A 362 10.02 4.99 -22.48
N VAL A 363 11.05 5.74 -22.86
CA VAL A 363 11.29 6.13 -24.25
C VAL A 363 12.27 5.11 -24.85
N TYR A 364 11.98 4.57 -26.03
CA TYR A 364 12.77 3.49 -26.62
C TYR A 364 12.96 3.64 -28.13
N HIS A 365 14.09 3.12 -28.60
CA HIS A 365 14.35 2.94 -30.03
C HIS A 365 13.56 1.73 -30.50
N ASP A 366 12.46 2.02 -31.19
CA ASP A 366 11.65 1.06 -31.89
C ASP A 366 12.35 0.66 -33.20
N ALA A 367 13.14 -0.40 -33.12
CA ALA A 367 14.06 -0.78 -34.20
C ALA A 367 13.34 -1.41 -35.39
N ASN A 368 12.14 -1.94 -35.18
CA ASN A 368 11.29 -2.58 -36.20
C ASN A 368 10.04 -1.75 -36.58
N ALA A 369 9.94 -0.50 -36.08
CA ALA A 369 8.90 0.49 -36.38
C ALA A 369 7.47 -0.02 -36.15
N ASN A 370 7.25 -0.51 -34.95
CA ASN A 370 6.25 -1.50 -34.58
C ASN A 370 5.24 -0.95 -33.55
N GLY A 371 5.59 0.15 -32.88
CA GLY A 371 4.79 0.84 -31.87
C GLY A 371 4.71 0.10 -30.53
N THR A 372 5.43 -1.01 -30.37
CA THR A 372 5.47 -1.82 -29.15
C THR A 372 6.90 -1.97 -28.70
N LEU A 373 7.11 -1.82 -27.38
CA LEU A 373 8.41 -2.06 -26.76
C LEU A 373 8.70 -3.57 -26.74
N ASP A 374 9.55 -4.02 -27.66
CA ASP A 374 9.95 -5.41 -27.81
C ASP A 374 11.20 -5.77 -26.98
N SER A 375 11.40 -7.07 -26.75
CA SER A 375 12.61 -7.55 -26.09
C SER A 375 13.86 -7.27 -26.93
N GLY A 376 14.85 -6.60 -26.34
CA GLY A 376 16.10 -6.24 -27.01
C GLY A 376 16.14 -4.82 -27.56
N GLU A 377 15.01 -4.11 -27.56
CA GLU A 377 14.99 -2.69 -27.92
C GLU A 377 15.61 -1.82 -26.84
N THR A 378 16.45 -0.89 -27.28
CA THR A 378 17.25 -0.05 -26.39
C THR A 378 16.47 1.19 -25.96
N GLY A 379 16.54 1.54 -24.68
CA GLY A 379 15.98 2.80 -24.21
C GLY A 379 16.74 4.03 -24.71
N LEU A 380 16.04 5.15 -24.87
CA LEU A 380 16.60 6.44 -25.28
C LEU A 380 16.76 7.34 -24.05
N GLY A 381 18.01 7.55 -23.63
CA GLY A 381 18.33 8.43 -22.51
C GLY A 381 18.48 9.90 -22.90
N GLY A 382 18.23 10.80 -21.94
CA GLY A 382 18.33 12.25 -22.16
C GLY A 382 17.10 12.88 -22.82
N VAL A 383 16.02 12.11 -23.00
CA VAL A 383 14.78 12.57 -23.64
C VAL A 383 13.91 13.29 -22.61
N THR A 384 13.44 14.48 -22.97
CA THR A 384 12.55 15.26 -22.09
C THR A 384 11.15 14.66 -22.11
N VAL A 385 10.56 14.41 -20.94
CA VAL A 385 9.15 13.98 -20.82
C VAL A 385 8.41 14.95 -19.92
N LYS A 386 7.20 15.35 -20.32
CA LYS A 386 6.37 16.31 -19.59
C LYS A 386 5.10 15.65 -19.06
N LEU A 387 4.70 16.06 -17.86
CA LEU A 387 3.37 15.80 -17.33
C LEU A 387 2.53 17.07 -17.48
N THR A 388 1.36 16.97 -18.09
CA THR A 388 0.46 18.11 -18.39
C THR A 388 -0.96 17.83 -17.92
N ASP A 389 -1.82 18.85 -17.87
CA ASP A 389 -3.26 18.69 -17.61
C ASP A 389 -4.10 18.31 -18.84
N CYS A 390 -3.47 17.74 -19.88
CA CYS A 390 -4.06 17.46 -21.20
C CYS A 390 -4.51 18.69 -22.00
N ASN A 391 -4.63 19.87 -21.38
CA ASN A 391 -4.89 21.15 -22.06
C ASN A 391 -3.59 21.87 -22.45
N GLY A 392 -2.44 21.20 -22.28
CA GLY A 392 -1.11 21.72 -22.62
C GLY A 392 -0.38 22.43 -21.47
N THR A 393 -1.01 22.65 -20.32
CA THR A 393 -0.30 23.27 -19.18
C THR A 393 0.62 22.24 -18.55
N THR A 394 1.92 22.52 -18.53
CA THR A 394 2.91 21.65 -17.89
C THR A 394 2.77 21.72 -16.36
N LYS A 395 2.66 20.56 -15.72
CA LYS A 395 2.65 20.38 -14.26
C LYS A 395 3.99 19.92 -13.74
N ASN A 396 4.71 19.10 -14.52
CA ASN A 396 6.03 18.62 -14.16
C ASN A 396 6.82 18.26 -15.44
N THR A 397 8.15 18.19 -15.33
CA THR A 397 9.06 17.79 -16.42
C THR A 397 10.16 16.92 -15.84
N THR A 398 10.54 15.88 -16.58
CA THR A 398 11.64 14.97 -16.24
C THR A 398 12.45 14.66 -17.49
N THR A 399 13.57 13.96 -17.31
CA THR A 399 14.41 13.47 -18.40
C THR A 399 14.63 11.98 -18.23
N THR A 400 14.59 11.22 -19.32
CA THR A 400 14.83 9.78 -19.28
C THR A 400 16.25 9.46 -18.82
N ALA A 401 16.39 8.42 -18.01
CA ALA A 401 17.66 7.83 -17.65
C ALA A 401 18.31 7.14 -18.86
N SER A 402 19.58 6.73 -18.73
CA SER A 402 20.34 6.10 -19.83
C SER A 402 19.67 4.87 -20.44
N ASP A 403 18.81 4.17 -19.68
CA ASP A 403 18.06 3.00 -20.13
C ASP A 403 16.65 3.35 -20.68
N GLY A 404 16.39 4.64 -20.93
CA GLY A 404 15.13 5.17 -21.42
C GLY A 404 14.04 5.35 -20.36
N SER A 405 14.25 4.91 -19.13
CA SER A 405 13.22 5.00 -18.09
C SER A 405 12.99 6.43 -17.59
N TYR A 406 11.75 6.77 -17.28
CA TYR A 406 11.41 8.02 -16.61
C TYR A 406 10.34 7.80 -15.54
N SER A 407 10.26 8.72 -14.58
CA SER A 407 9.18 8.73 -13.59
C SER A 407 8.84 10.14 -13.11
N PHE A 408 7.59 10.30 -12.69
CA PHE A 408 7.09 11.44 -11.92
C PHE A 408 6.61 10.94 -10.56
N ASN A 409 7.14 11.53 -9.50
CA ASN A 409 6.62 11.35 -8.14
C ASN A 409 5.78 12.59 -7.78
N LEU A 410 4.49 12.39 -7.54
CA LEU A 410 3.51 13.48 -7.42
C LEU A 410 3.05 13.72 -5.98
N GLY A 411 3.67 13.07 -4.99
CA GLY A 411 3.22 13.25 -3.61
C GLY A 411 1.86 12.59 -3.37
N THR A 412 1.10 13.15 -2.44
CA THR A 412 -0.12 12.53 -1.88
C THR A 412 -1.40 12.94 -2.62
N SER A 413 -1.28 13.71 -3.70
CA SER A 413 -2.42 14.23 -4.47
C SER A 413 -2.05 14.41 -5.93
N LEU A 414 -3.00 14.14 -6.82
CA LEU A 414 -2.82 14.44 -8.24
C LEU A 414 -2.89 15.95 -8.47
N PRO A 415 -2.00 16.54 -9.30
CA PRO A 415 -1.97 17.98 -9.56
C PRO A 415 -3.13 18.46 -10.47
N SER A 416 -3.92 17.55 -11.01
CA SER A 416 -5.08 17.82 -11.89
C SER A 416 -6.01 16.61 -11.92
N THR A 417 -7.27 16.83 -12.28
CA THR A 417 -8.28 15.76 -12.49
C THR A 417 -8.10 15.03 -13.82
N ALA A 418 -7.37 15.62 -14.76
CA ALA A 418 -6.95 15.00 -16.01
C ALA A 418 -5.45 15.23 -16.19
N LEU A 419 -4.73 14.17 -16.56
CA LEU A 419 -3.29 14.21 -16.78
C LEU A 419 -2.92 13.51 -18.08
N CYS A 420 -1.97 14.11 -18.78
CA CYS A 420 -1.37 13.55 -19.99
C CYS A 420 0.14 13.55 -19.86
N VAL A 421 0.77 12.44 -20.24
CA VAL A 421 2.22 12.37 -20.40
C VAL A 421 2.57 12.69 -21.84
N VAL A 422 3.55 13.55 -22.04
CA VAL A 422 3.90 14.11 -23.33
C VAL A 422 5.40 13.97 -23.54
N GLU A 423 5.78 13.29 -24.61
CA GLU A 423 7.10 13.40 -25.18
C GLU A 423 7.07 14.49 -26.26
N PRO A 424 7.84 15.57 -26.14
CA PRO A 424 7.96 16.53 -27.23
C PRO A 424 8.84 15.95 -28.36
N ASN A 425 8.33 15.94 -29.60
CA ASN A 425 8.96 15.42 -30.84
C ASN A 425 10.35 16.00 -31.20
N ASN A 426 11.36 15.90 -30.35
CA ASN A 426 12.66 16.53 -30.59
C ASN A 426 13.82 15.55 -30.44
N LEU A 427 13.79 14.47 -31.24
CA LEU A 427 14.88 13.50 -31.33
C LEU A 427 15.52 13.57 -32.73
N PRO A 428 16.66 14.28 -32.90
CA PRO A 428 17.29 14.47 -34.21
C PRO A 428 17.69 13.18 -34.92
N ASN A 429 17.94 12.11 -34.16
CA ASN A 429 18.37 10.81 -34.67
C ASN A 429 17.22 9.81 -34.84
N TYR A 430 16.02 10.12 -34.35
CA TYR A 430 14.85 9.24 -34.40
C TYR A 430 13.67 10.08 -34.92
N LEU A 431 13.59 10.19 -36.25
CA LEU A 431 12.71 11.16 -36.93
C LEU A 431 11.26 10.68 -37.06
N PHE A 432 10.97 9.45 -36.64
CA PHE A 432 9.68 8.81 -36.85
C PHE A 432 9.12 8.31 -35.53
N ASP A 433 8.04 8.95 -35.08
CA ASP A 433 7.29 8.51 -33.91
C ASP A 433 6.49 7.25 -34.29
N THR A 434 6.64 6.18 -33.52
CA THR A 434 5.90 4.93 -33.74
C THR A 434 4.78 4.74 -32.73
N THR A 435 4.73 5.61 -31.71
CA THR A 435 3.64 5.73 -30.74
C THR A 435 3.12 7.18 -30.67
N PRO A 436 1.92 7.43 -30.13
CA PRO A 436 1.47 8.80 -29.90
C PRO A 436 2.32 9.52 -28.86
N ASN A 437 2.80 10.71 -29.20
CA ASN A 437 3.59 11.58 -28.30
C ASN A 437 2.80 12.20 -27.14
N THR A 438 1.53 11.82 -27.00
CA THR A 438 0.67 12.23 -25.89
C THR A 438 -0.18 11.05 -25.47
N ILE A 439 0.02 10.63 -24.22
CA ILE A 439 -0.73 9.55 -23.57
C ILE A 439 -1.62 10.15 -22.50
N LYS A 440 -2.95 10.00 -22.66
CA LYS A 440 -3.92 10.40 -21.65
C LYS A 440 -4.04 9.32 -20.58
N LEU A 441 -3.87 9.71 -19.31
CA LEU A 441 -3.93 8.79 -18.18
C LEU A 441 -5.38 8.50 -17.77
N ALA A 442 -5.69 7.21 -17.55
CA ALA A 442 -6.95 6.75 -16.98
C ALA A 442 -6.87 6.81 -15.44
N LEU A 443 -7.07 8.01 -14.88
CA LEU A 443 -6.96 8.24 -13.45
C LEU A 443 -8.13 7.61 -12.67
N SER A 444 -7.85 7.16 -11.44
CA SER A 444 -8.79 6.49 -10.53
C SER A 444 -8.48 6.89 -9.09
N ASN A 445 -9.49 6.92 -8.22
CA ASN A 445 -9.33 7.17 -6.79
C ASN A 445 -8.81 5.94 -6.00
N THR A 446 -8.71 4.78 -6.65
CA THR A 446 -8.19 3.52 -6.06
C THR A 446 -6.82 3.11 -6.62
N GLN A 447 -6.25 3.89 -7.54
CA GLN A 447 -4.97 3.58 -8.19
C GLN A 447 -3.97 4.72 -7.96
N TYR A 448 -2.74 4.37 -7.58
CA TYR A 448 -1.68 5.33 -7.24
C TYR A 448 -0.40 5.14 -8.07
N SER A 449 -0.32 4.08 -8.86
CA SER A 449 0.79 3.84 -9.79
C SER A 449 0.25 3.67 -11.21
N TYR A 450 0.86 4.40 -12.14
CA TYR A 450 0.55 4.39 -13.57
C TYR A 450 1.83 4.07 -14.36
N PRO A 451 2.21 2.78 -14.48
CA PRO A 451 3.36 2.37 -15.29
C PRO A 451 3.01 2.24 -16.77
N ASN A 452 4.01 1.89 -17.59
CA ASN A 452 3.87 1.52 -19.00
C ASN A 452 3.35 2.62 -19.94
N ASN A 453 3.60 3.88 -19.60
CA ASN A 453 3.35 5.00 -20.50
C ASN A 453 4.56 5.15 -21.44
N ASN A 454 4.68 4.26 -22.42
CA ASN A 454 5.91 4.19 -23.22
C ASN A 454 5.79 5.00 -24.51
N PHE A 455 6.91 5.58 -24.94
CA PHE A 455 7.03 6.25 -26.22
C PHE A 455 8.09 5.57 -27.09
N GLY A 456 7.72 5.21 -28.31
CA GLY A 456 8.59 4.57 -29.29
C GLY A 456 8.95 5.53 -30.43
N ASP A 457 10.24 5.55 -30.75
CA ASP A 457 10.80 6.34 -31.85
C ASP A 457 11.71 5.49 -32.73
N SER A 458 11.71 5.75 -34.03
CA SER A 458 12.47 4.97 -34.99
C SER A 458 13.37 5.80 -35.90
N THR A 459 14.44 5.16 -36.36
CA THR A 459 15.32 5.64 -37.43
C THR A 459 14.77 5.31 -38.82
N ILE A 460 13.84 4.35 -38.91
CA ILE A 460 13.23 3.91 -40.16
C ILE A 460 11.81 4.44 -40.28
N SER A 461 11.45 4.94 -41.47
CA SER A 461 10.09 5.43 -41.71
C SER A 461 9.12 4.25 -41.69
N PRO A 462 7.96 4.34 -41.00
CA PRO A 462 6.93 3.29 -41.02
C PRO A 462 6.20 3.17 -42.36
N LEU A 463 6.39 4.15 -43.27
CA LEU A 463 5.82 4.16 -44.62
C LEU A 463 6.89 4.53 -45.64
N THR A 464 7.15 3.65 -46.60
CA THR A 464 7.99 3.95 -47.76
C THR A 464 7.14 4.13 -49.01
N LEU A 465 7.44 5.16 -49.83
CA LEU A 465 6.85 5.35 -51.15
C LEU A 465 7.89 5.09 -52.24
N ASN A 466 7.62 4.16 -53.15
CA ASN A 466 8.46 3.86 -54.30
C ASN A 466 7.72 4.21 -55.59
N LYS A 467 8.26 5.16 -56.37
CA LYS A 467 7.68 5.56 -57.66
C LYS A 467 8.39 4.84 -58.82
N TYR A 468 7.60 4.25 -59.70
CA TYR A 468 8.05 3.55 -60.90
C TYR A 468 7.30 4.06 -62.12
N GLN A 469 7.85 3.81 -63.31
CA GLN A 469 7.27 4.26 -64.58
C GLN A 469 7.47 3.26 -65.73
N ALA A 470 6.59 3.33 -66.73
CA ALA A 470 6.61 2.51 -67.95
C ALA A 470 6.04 3.28 -69.14
N ALA A 471 6.70 3.19 -70.31
CA ALA A 471 6.18 3.74 -71.56
C ALA A 471 5.14 2.79 -72.19
N ASN A 472 4.08 3.32 -72.78
CA ASN A 472 3.03 2.58 -73.47
C ASN A 472 2.44 3.38 -74.65
N ASP A 473 1.67 2.72 -75.50
CA ASP A 473 1.09 3.28 -76.72
C ASP A 473 -0.19 4.12 -76.51
N CYS A 474 -0.53 4.45 -75.27
CA CYS A 474 -1.77 5.12 -74.85
C CYS A 474 -3.08 4.34 -75.05
N ASN A 475 -3.05 3.10 -75.54
CA ASN A 475 -4.26 2.28 -75.72
C ASN A 475 -4.47 1.29 -74.58
N ILE A 476 -3.51 1.19 -73.65
CA ILE A 476 -3.59 0.26 -72.54
C ILE A 476 -4.77 0.58 -71.61
N THR A 477 -5.60 -0.42 -71.36
CA THR A 477 -6.80 -0.32 -70.52
C THR A 477 -6.60 -0.81 -69.10
N ASN A 478 -5.58 -1.64 -68.88
CA ASN A 478 -5.20 -2.12 -67.56
C ASN A 478 -3.72 -1.84 -67.27
N LEU A 479 -3.45 -0.86 -66.41
CA LEU A 479 -2.09 -0.42 -66.08
C LEU A 479 -1.29 -1.43 -65.26
N THR A 480 -1.92 -2.44 -64.66
CA THR A 480 -1.24 -3.43 -63.82
C THR A 480 -0.44 -4.46 -64.62
N THR A 481 -0.64 -4.55 -65.94
CA THR A 481 0.02 -5.52 -66.81
C THR A 481 1.38 -5.04 -67.35
N LEU A 482 1.72 -3.76 -67.13
CA LEU A 482 2.98 -3.19 -67.59
C LEU A 482 4.15 -3.65 -66.71
N THR A 483 5.33 -3.71 -67.34
CA THR A 483 6.60 -3.86 -66.62
C THR A 483 7.14 -2.49 -66.25
N TYR A 484 7.19 -2.19 -64.95
CA TYR A 484 7.61 -0.89 -64.42
C TYR A 484 9.08 -0.87 -64.02
N SER A 485 9.73 0.30 -64.15
CA SER A 485 11.10 0.54 -63.71
C SER A 485 11.22 1.79 -62.83
N LYS A 486 12.18 1.79 -61.90
CA LYS A 486 12.58 2.98 -61.13
C LYS A 486 13.47 3.92 -61.95
N GLN A 487 14.03 3.45 -63.07
CA GLN A 487 14.96 4.23 -63.87
C GLN A 487 14.23 5.30 -64.70
N PRO A 488 14.79 6.52 -64.83
CA PRO A 488 14.30 7.55 -65.74
C PRO A 488 14.11 7.04 -67.18
N ILE A 489 12.92 7.23 -67.75
CA ILE A 489 12.68 6.98 -69.18
C ILE A 489 13.27 8.15 -69.96
N SER A 490 14.25 7.88 -70.81
CA SER A 490 14.77 8.85 -71.78
C SER A 490 13.82 8.92 -72.97
N LEU A 491 13.18 10.07 -73.19
CA LEU A 491 12.20 10.26 -74.26
C LEU A 491 12.91 10.56 -75.59
N THR A 492 13.17 9.50 -76.36
CA THR A 492 13.69 9.53 -77.73
C THR A 492 12.64 10.00 -78.74
N LYS A 493 13.06 10.27 -79.99
CA LYS A 493 12.20 10.78 -81.07
C LYS A 493 11.07 9.80 -81.40
N GLU A 494 11.29 8.50 -81.21
CA GLU A 494 10.35 7.39 -81.39
C GLU A 494 9.24 7.34 -80.32
N GLN A 495 9.41 8.02 -79.19
CA GLN A 495 8.46 8.02 -78.06
C GLN A 495 7.54 9.25 -78.04
N ARG A 496 7.64 10.13 -79.05
CA ARG A 496 6.69 11.23 -79.23
C ARG A 496 5.29 10.68 -79.52
N GLY A 497 4.37 10.89 -78.59
CA GLY A 497 2.99 10.42 -78.68
C GLY A 497 2.66 9.21 -77.79
N GLN A 498 3.65 8.64 -77.11
CA GLN A 498 3.45 7.60 -76.10
C GLN A 498 2.96 8.17 -74.77
N CYS A 499 2.35 7.31 -73.97
CA CYS A 499 1.94 7.62 -72.60
C CYS A 499 2.93 7.02 -71.61
N ILE A 500 3.15 7.70 -70.50
CA ILE A 500 3.95 7.23 -69.38
C ILE A 500 3.00 6.85 -68.25
N ALA A 501 2.95 5.55 -67.98
CA ALA A 501 2.25 5.00 -66.84
C ALA A 501 3.15 5.09 -65.60
N TYR A 502 2.58 5.45 -64.47
CA TYR A 502 3.24 5.47 -63.17
C TYR A 502 2.62 4.44 -62.24
N ARG A 503 3.46 3.88 -61.37
CA ARG A 503 3.08 3.07 -60.23
C ARG A 503 3.74 3.64 -58.98
N ILE A 504 2.96 4.12 -58.03
CA ILE A 504 3.46 4.49 -56.69
C ILE A 504 3.10 3.37 -55.74
N GLU A 505 4.11 2.66 -55.27
CA GLU A 505 3.99 1.58 -54.29
C GLU A 505 4.21 2.16 -52.89
N ALA A 506 3.14 2.18 -52.09
CA ALA A 506 3.19 2.47 -50.67
C ALA A 506 3.42 1.18 -49.90
N VAL A 507 4.45 1.12 -49.08
CA VAL A 507 4.81 -0.06 -48.29
C VAL A 507 4.85 0.30 -46.82
N ASN A 508 4.04 -0.38 -46.02
CA ASN A 508 4.19 -0.39 -44.58
C ASN A 508 5.43 -1.22 -44.24
N THR A 509 6.45 -0.57 -43.71
CA THR A 509 7.70 -1.20 -43.28
C THR A 509 7.64 -1.62 -41.82
N GLY A 510 6.73 -1.03 -41.04
CA GLY A 510 6.48 -1.31 -39.64
C GLY A 510 5.61 -2.54 -39.37
N SER A 511 5.49 -2.94 -38.10
CA SER A 511 4.64 -4.08 -37.68
C SER A 511 3.23 -3.69 -37.24
N THR A 512 2.95 -2.39 -37.07
CA THR A 512 1.60 -1.85 -36.80
C THR A 512 0.83 -1.62 -38.09
N ALA A 513 -0.49 -1.81 -38.08
CA ALA A 513 -1.31 -1.42 -39.22
C ALA A 513 -1.42 0.11 -39.34
N LEU A 514 -1.10 0.66 -40.51
CA LEU A 514 -1.43 2.04 -40.86
C LEU A 514 -2.89 2.08 -41.32
N THR A 515 -3.70 2.99 -40.78
CA THR A 515 -5.17 2.95 -40.96
C THR A 515 -5.71 4.03 -41.89
N ASN A 516 -4.94 5.08 -42.18
CA ASN A 516 -5.39 6.22 -42.98
C ASN A 516 -4.26 6.80 -43.85
N VAL A 517 -3.64 5.95 -44.67
CA VAL A 517 -2.61 6.36 -45.62
C VAL A 517 -3.27 7.14 -46.75
N VAL A 518 -2.70 8.31 -47.09
CA VAL A 518 -3.15 9.15 -48.21
C VAL A 518 -1.93 9.49 -49.06
N ILE A 519 -1.99 9.20 -50.37
CA ILE A 519 -0.96 9.59 -51.33
C ILE A 519 -1.44 10.84 -52.07
N ASN A 520 -0.60 11.86 -52.12
CA ASN A 520 -0.78 13.06 -52.93
C ASN A 520 0.43 13.22 -53.85
N ASP A 521 0.23 13.04 -55.16
CA ASP A 521 1.30 13.16 -56.17
C ASP A 521 0.97 14.27 -57.17
N PRO A 522 1.58 15.47 -57.03
CA PRO A 522 1.46 16.54 -58.01
C PRO A 522 2.27 16.19 -59.27
N LEU A 523 1.61 16.18 -60.43
CA LEU A 523 2.27 15.95 -61.70
C LEU A 523 3.14 17.17 -62.05
N MET A 524 4.45 16.98 -62.09
CA MET A 524 5.39 18.05 -62.38
C MET A 524 5.25 18.54 -63.83
N ASN A 525 5.02 19.84 -63.98
CA ASN A 525 5.14 20.59 -65.22
C ASN A 525 6.36 21.52 -65.11
N ASP A 526 7.05 21.79 -66.22
CA ASP A 526 8.11 22.80 -66.25
C ASP A 526 8.02 23.70 -67.48
N ALA A 527 9.03 24.57 -67.66
CA ALA A 527 9.07 25.53 -68.75
C ALA A 527 9.04 24.89 -70.14
N GLN A 528 9.45 23.63 -70.27
CA GLN A 528 9.60 22.91 -71.54
C GLN A 528 8.61 21.73 -71.69
N ARG A 529 7.95 21.31 -70.59
CA ARG A 529 7.22 20.04 -70.49
C ARG A 529 5.86 20.20 -69.82
N VAL A 530 4.82 19.59 -70.40
CA VAL A 530 3.51 19.40 -69.76
C VAL A 530 3.24 17.92 -69.59
N ASN A 531 3.05 17.49 -68.34
CA ASN A 531 2.50 16.19 -68.00
C ASN A 531 1.00 16.34 -67.80
N LYS A 532 0.22 15.86 -68.76
CA LYS A 532 -1.24 15.84 -68.65
C LYS A 532 -1.70 14.44 -68.26
N LEU A 533 -2.55 14.33 -67.24
CA LEU A 533 -3.20 13.07 -66.90
C LEU A 533 -3.97 12.54 -68.12
N TYR A 534 -3.78 11.27 -68.45
CA TYR A 534 -4.41 10.61 -69.59
C TYR A 534 -5.35 9.51 -69.09
N THR A 535 -6.65 9.81 -69.10
CA THR A 535 -7.69 8.95 -68.52
C THR A 535 -8.55 8.24 -69.55
N GLN A 536 -8.33 8.48 -70.85
CA GLN A 536 -9.16 7.94 -71.93
C GLN A 536 -9.10 6.41 -72.02
N SER A 537 -7.94 5.81 -71.75
CA SER A 537 -7.75 4.37 -71.81
C SER A 537 -7.81 3.72 -70.42
N ALA A 538 -7.33 4.39 -69.36
CA ALA A 538 -7.33 3.88 -68.00
C ALA A 538 -7.46 5.02 -66.96
N GLN A 539 -8.35 4.86 -65.97
CA GLN A 539 -8.50 5.80 -64.86
C GLN A 539 -7.44 5.56 -63.77
N PRO A 540 -7.09 6.59 -62.96
CA PRO A 540 -6.31 6.37 -61.75
C PRO A 540 -6.95 5.29 -60.88
N THR A 541 -6.12 4.36 -60.39
CA THR A 541 -6.62 3.16 -59.71
C THR A 541 -5.71 2.81 -58.55
N LEU A 542 -6.29 2.56 -57.38
CA LEU A 542 -5.57 2.02 -56.22
C LEU A 542 -5.78 0.52 -56.13
N CYS A 543 -4.70 -0.25 -56.01
CA CYS A 543 -4.73 -1.71 -55.88
C CYS A 543 -4.08 -2.17 -54.57
N GLY A 544 -4.61 -3.22 -53.94
CA GLY A 544 -4.05 -3.83 -52.73
C GLY A 544 -4.33 -3.07 -51.42
N SER A 545 -5.25 -2.11 -51.43
CA SER A 545 -5.70 -1.40 -50.22
C SER A 545 -6.65 -2.22 -49.35
N ASP A 546 -6.60 -2.02 -48.03
CA ASP A 546 -7.61 -2.45 -47.03
C ASP A 546 -7.63 -3.93 -46.64
N ASN A 547 -6.46 -4.53 -46.41
CA ASN A 547 -6.34 -5.89 -45.85
C ASN A 547 -6.96 -7.01 -46.72
N THR A 548 -7.37 -6.68 -47.95
CA THR A 548 -7.80 -7.62 -48.97
C THR A 548 -6.62 -8.03 -49.85
N SER A 549 -6.72 -9.17 -50.55
CA SER A 549 -5.71 -9.67 -51.50
C SER A 549 -5.12 -8.53 -52.36
N SER A 550 -3.78 -8.50 -52.48
CA SER A 550 -3.01 -7.57 -53.33
C SER A 550 -3.47 -7.44 -54.79
N SER A 551 -4.36 -8.33 -55.26
CA SER A 551 -4.95 -8.34 -56.59
C SER A 551 -6.18 -7.44 -56.78
N THR A 552 -6.78 -6.89 -55.71
CA THR A 552 -8.03 -6.11 -55.80
C THR A 552 -7.73 -4.65 -56.12
N CYS A 553 -8.37 -4.10 -57.15
CA CYS A 553 -8.17 -2.72 -57.63
C CYS A 553 -9.48 -1.92 -57.62
N ASP A 554 -9.44 -0.66 -57.19
CA ASP A 554 -10.59 0.23 -57.10
C ASP A 554 -10.26 1.63 -57.66
N THR A 555 -10.97 2.03 -58.72
CA THR A 555 -10.85 3.35 -59.35
C THR A 555 -11.50 4.46 -58.53
N LYS A 556 -12.40 4.14 -57.59
CA LYS A 556 -13.09 5.13 -56.75
C LYS A 556 -12.22 5.65 -55.61
N LYS A 557 -11.12 4.93 -55.30
CA LYS A 557 -10.18 5.30 -54.24
C LYS A 557 -9.04 6.19 -54.72
N ALA A 558 -9.02 6.55 -56.00
CA ALA A 558 -8.11 7.53 -56.55
C ALA A 558 -8.90 8.61 -57.28
N SER A 559 -8.55 9.85 -57.05
CA SER A 559 -9.12 11.02 -57.71
C SER A 559 -8.00 11.92 -58.20
N TYR A 560 -8.37 12.92 -59.00
CA TYR A 560 -7.44 13.92 -59.46
C TYR A 560 -8.13 15.28 -59.53
N ASN A 561 -7.36 16.32 -59.27
CA ASN A 561 -7.80 17.70 -59.44
C ASN A 561 -6.71 18.48 -60.19
N THR A 562 -7.10 19.43 -61.03
CA THR A 562 -6.18 20.36 -61.67
C THR A 562 -6.44 21.75 -61.12
N ASP A 563 -5.42 22.36 -60.53
CA ASP A 563 -5.53 23.71 -59.99
C ASP A 563 -5.59 24.79 -61.08
N GLU A 564 -5.78 26.03 -60.66
CA GLU A 564 -5.83 27.21 -61.55
C GLU A 564 -4.51 27.45 -62.30
N GLN A 565 -3.40 26.91 -61.78
CA GLN A 565 -2.07 26.98 -62.37
C GLN A 565 -1.82 25.83 -63.38
N GLY A 566 -2.78 24.92 -63.55
CA GLY A 566 -2.71 23.80 -64.48
C GLY A 566 -1.91 22.61 -63.97
N VAL A 567 -1.62 22.52 -62.68
CA VAL A 567 -0.96 21.37 -62.05
C VAL A 567 -2.03 20.35 -61.66
N THR A 568 -1.98 19.17 -62.28
CA THR A 568 -2.84 18.06 -61.90
C THR A 568 -2.22 17.30 -60.73
N THR A 569 -2.95 17.14 -59.63
CA THR A 569 -2.56 16.30 -58.47
C THR A 569 -3.41 15.05 -58.42
N ILE A 570 -2.76 13.89 -58.27
CA ILE A 570 -3.43 12.61 -58.04
C ILE A 570 -3.51 12.37 -56.52
N THR A 571 -4.71 12.08 -56.01
CA THR A 571 -4.96 11.89 -54.58
C THR A 571 -5.68 10.57 -54.34
N THR A 572 -5.32 9.84 -53.29
CA THR A 572 -6.11 8.68 -52.84
C THR A 572 -7.09 9.05 -51.74
N SER A 573 -8.19 8.31 -51.61
CA SER A 573 -8.90 8.24 -50.33
C SER A 573 -8.00 7.59 -49.28
N GLY A 574 -8.27 7.83 -48.00
CA GLY A 574 -7.60 7.12 -46.91
C GLY A 574 -7.71 5.60 -47.08
N PHE A 575 -6.60 4.89 -46.92
CA PHE A 575 -6.56 3.42 -46.99
C PHE A 575 -5.69 2.78 -45.91
N GLY A 576 -5.94 1.49 -45.64
CA GLY A 576 -5.19 0.73 -44.64
C GLY A 576 -4.05 -0.11 -45.23
N LEU A 577 -2.92 -0.18 -44.53
CA LEU A 577 -1.80 -1.10 -44.78
C LEU A 577 -1.50 -1.93 -43.53
N PRO A 578 -1.75 -3.25 -43.52
CA PRO A 578 -1.38 -4.15 -42.43
C PRO A 578 0.11 -4.09 -42.09
N GLY A 579 0.46 -4.41 -40.85
CA GLY A 579 1.84 -4.50 -40.38
C GLY A 579 2.52 -5.87 -40.57
N SER A 580 1.77 -6.88 -41.02
CA SER A 580 2.30 -8.22 -41.32
C SER A 580 1.56 -8.87 -42.50
N GLY A 581 2.20 -9.82 -43.19
CA GLY A 581 1.59 -10.61 -44.28
C GLY A 581 1.85 -10.06 -45.69
N ASN A 582 1.18 -10.62 -46.69
CA ASN A 582 1.44 -10.30 -48.11
C ASN A 582 0.79 -8.98 -48.59
N ASN A 583 -0.06 -8.36 -47.77
CA ASN A 583 -0.82 -7.16 -48.14
C ASN A 583 -0.26 -5.87 -47.51
N LYS A 584 1.01 -5.87 -47.07
CA LYS A 584 1.67 -4.68 -46.49
C LYS A 584 1.92 -3.55 -47.50
N SER A 585 1.49 -3.69 -48.75
CA SER A 585 1.71 -2.71 -49.80
C SER A 585 0.45 -2.46 -50.61
N ALA A 586 0.31 -1.22 -51.07
CA ALA A 586 -0.71 -0.80 -52.02
C ALA A 586 -0.04 -0.06 -53.18
N ASN A 587 -0.62 -0.18 -54.37
CA ASN A 587 -0.09 0.40 -55.59
C ASN A 587 -1.12 1.37 -56.19
N LEU A 588 -0.74 2.63 -56.31
CA LEU A 588 -1.47 3.64 -57.07
C LEU A 588 -0.95 3.66 -58.51
N TYR A 589 -1.84 3.37 -59.46
CA TYR A 589 -1.56 3.41 -60.89
C TYR A 589 -2.27 4.59 -61.54
N PHE A 590 -1.58 5.29 -62.43
CA PHE A 590 -2.17 6.30 -63.30
C PHE A 590 -1.34 6.47 -64.56
N ASN A 591 -1.95 6.98 -65.64
CA ASN A 591 -1.28 7.18 -66.91
C ASN A 591 -1.22 8.67 -67.25
N THR A 592 -0.14 9.09 -67.88
CA THR A 592 0.06 10.48 -68.31
C THR A 592 0.43 10.51 -69.78
N LYS A 593 0.00 11.55 -70.48
CA LYS A 593 0.47 11.86 -71.82
C LYS A 593 1.48 12.97 -71.73
N TYR A 594 2.70 12.64 -72.10
CA TYR A 594 3.80 13.58 -72.11
C TYR A 594 3.71 14.46 -73.36
N GLN A 595 3.69 15.79 -73.18
CA GLN A 595 3.71 16.75 -74.28
C GLN A 595 4.91 17.69 -74.11
N ILE A 596 5.74 17.78 -75.16
CA ILE A 596 6.73 18.84 -75.30
C ILE A 596 5.94 20.09 -75.73
N LYS A 597 6.13 21.21 -75.02
CA LYS A 597 5.47 22.48 -75.36
C LYS A 597 5.91 22.99 -76.72
#